data_AF-A0A0S8A492-F1
#
_entry.id   AF-A0A0S8A492-F1
#
_cell.length_a   1.000
_cell.length_b   1.000
_cell.length_c   1.000
_cell.angle_alpha   90.00
_cell.angle_beta   90.00
_cell.angle_gamma   90.00
#
_symmetry.space_group_name_H-M   'P 1'
#
loop_
_entity.id
_entity.type
_entity.pdbx_description
1 polymer ?
#
loop_
_entity_poly.entity_id
_entity_poly.type
_entity_poly.pdbx_seq_one_letter_code
_entity_poly.pdbx_strand_id
1 'polypeptide(L)'
;MPAVSSESIAVVLRGARANGRDVLLDPEGFAVLRAMDIAVPHHLLVRASNEIDPTAIASFPGERLVVKVVTPRTLHKTEIGGVMTVSRDPDAAVAAVAEMERRFVRQAVTGYTVNQYISHDQSLGSQVLLAVRWTDEFGPVVTLALGGADAEFLANHLAVGSGTVFLSPAVHAHDGLAAVLSEKVIVQTMIRRARVGGSRLSLKDLADVVLKFMEFASNHMPRDVLELEVNPLVISDRGPVAVDVLVRLGDGSEPERTERPLEKLKHLLRPRSIAIVGVSESGNLGRLILDKVADEGFPLDRTYVVKPGTERIAGVPCYPSIRELPERVDLMVLSVPARSVPEAVAETIVAEKAESLIVVPGGMGER
;
A
#
# COMPACT_ATOMS: atom_id res chain seq x y z
N MET A 1 -17.00 8.20 21.47
CA MET A 1 -16.04 7.07 21.50
C MET A 1 -14.77 7.60 22.14
N PRO A 2 -14.14 6.94 23.11
CA PRO A 2 -12.88 7.45 23.66
C PRO A 2 -11.86 7.40 22.51
N ALA A 3 -11.28 8.55 22.20
CA ALA A 3 -10.28 8.68 21.15
C ALA A 3 -9.17 7.65 21.36
N VAL A 4 -8.71 7.03 20.26
CA VAL A 4 -7.43 6.31 20.20
C VAL A 4 -6.42 7.13 20.99
N SER A 5 -5.77 6.54 22.00
CA SER A 5 -4.86 7.32 22.85
C SER A 5 -3.58 7.61 22.04
N SER A 6 -3.63 8.66 21.23
CA SER A 6 -2.57 9.10 20.32
C SER A 6 -1.26 9.31 21.08
N GLU A 7 -1.35 9.67 22.36
CA GLU A 7 -0.21 9.78 23.27
C GLU A 7 0.51 8.44 23.50
N SER A 8 -0.22 7.35 23.75
CA SER A 8 0.38 6.02 23.95
C SER A 8 1.09 5.53 22.69
N ILE A 9 0.49 5.75 21.52
CA ILE A 9 1.12 5.43 20.22
C ILE A 9 2.41 6.24 20.09
N ALA A 10 2.36 7.56 20.30
CA ALA A 10 3.52 8.42 20.17
C ALA A 10 4.66 8.06 21.12
N VAL A 11 4.38 7.59 22.34
CA VAL A 11 5.40 7.08 23.28
C VAL A 11 6.14 5.88 22.70
N VAL A 12 5.41 4.90 22.16
CA VAL A 12 5.99 3.69 21.54
C VAL A 12 6.86 4.08 20.33
N LEU A 13 6.35 4.92 19.44
CA LEU A 13 7.07 5.34 18.24
C LEU A 13 8.36 6.12 18.58
N ARG A 14 8.30 7.04 19.56
CA ARG A 14 9.48 7.77 20.05
C ARG A 14 10.51 6.81 20.66
N GLY A 15 10.07 5.82 21.43
CA GLY A 15 10.95 4.81 22.03
C GLY A 15 11.73 4.03 20.97
N ALA A 16 11.07 3.58 19.91
CA ALA A 16 11.74 2.88 18.81
C ALA A 16 12.74 3.78 18.07
N ARG A 17 12.37 5.02 17.76
CA ARG A 17 13.26 6.01 17.10
C ARG A 17 14.48 6.34 17.95
N ALA A 18 14.31 6.53 19.26
CA ALA A 18 15.42 6.80 20.18
C ALA A 18 16.45 5.65 20.22
N ASN A 19 16.03 4.43 19.87
CA ASN A 19 16.90 3.27 19.72
C ASN A 19 17.44 3.09 18.28
N GLY A 20 17.26 4.08 17.40
CA GLY A 20 17.75 4.05 16.02
C GLY A 20 17.04 3.04 15.12
N ARG A 21 15.81 2.63 15.47
CA ARG A 21 15.03 1.65 14.70
C ARG A 21 14.02 2.35 13.79
N ASP A 22 13.83 1.78 12.61
CA ASP A 22 12.85 2.16 11.58
C ASP A 22 11.63 1.22 11.56
N VAL A 23 11.64 0.17 12.36
CA VAL A 23 10.56 -0.82 12.51
C VAL A 23 10.32 -1.12 13.99
N LEU A 24 9.05 -1.26 14.39
CA LEU A 24 8.67 -1.69 15.74
C LEU A 24 8.89 -3.20 15.94
N LEU A 25 9.19 -3.59 17.18
CA LEU A 25 9.13 -5.01 17.58
C LEU A 25 7.68 -5.45 17.76
N ASP A 26 7.39 -6.75 17.65
CA ASP A 26 6.02 -7.28 17.78
C ASP A 26 5.27 -6.78 19.04
N PRO A 27 5.87 -6.78 20.26
CA PRO A 27 5.18 -6.28 21.45
C PRO A 27 4.85 -4.78 21.39
N GLU A 28 5.70 -3.99 20.72
CA GLU A 28 5.48 -2.55 20.51
C GLU A 28 4.36 -2.33 19.48
N GLY A 29 4.36 -3.11 18.39
CA GLY A 29 3.25 -3.12 17.43
C GLY A 29 1.93 -3.55 18.09
N PHE A 30 1.95 -4.54 18.97
CA PHE A 30 0.78 -4.93 19.76
C PHE A 30 0.31 -3.83 20.70
N ALA A 31 1.21 -3.02 21.27
CA ALA A 31 0.84 -1.86 22.06
C ALA A 31 0.13 -0.79 21.20
N VAL A 32 0.60 -0.56 19.97
CA VAL A 32 -0.09 0.32 19.00
C VAL A 32 -1.49 -0.21 18.68
N LEU A 33 -1.62 -1.49 18.36
CA LEU A 33 -2.91 -2.11 18.05
C LEU A 33 -3.89 -2.06 19.24
N ARG A 34 -3.42 -2.29 20.47
CA ARG A 34 -4.25 -2.12 21.68
C ARG A 34 -4.73 -0.68 21.84
N ALA A 35 -3.88 0.31 21.56
CA ALA A 35 -4.27 1.73 21.59
C ALA A 35 -5.32 2.07 20.52
N MET A 36 -5.35 1.33 19.41
CA MET A 36 -6.38 1.37 18.37
C MET A 36 -7.64 0.54 18.72
N ASP A 37 -7.72 -0.03 19.93
CA ASP A 37 -8.80 -0.93 20.35
C ASP A 37 -8.90 -2.19 19.47
N ILE A 38 -7.76 -2.71 19.01
CA ILE A 38 -7.66 -3.99 18.28
C ILE A 38 -7.12 -5.04 19.25
N ALA A 39 -7.82 -6.17 19.35
CA ALA A 39 -7.41 -7.27 20.22
C ALA A 39 -6.12 -7.91 19.71
N VAL A 40 -5.25 -8.28 20.64
CA VAL A 40 -3.96 -8.95 20.40
C VAL A 40 -3.81 -10.09 21.41
N PRO A 41 -3.02 -11.14 21.12
CA PRO A 41 -2.78 -12.21 22.06
C PRO A 41 -2.10 -11.72 23.35
N HIS A 42 -2.32 -12.45 24.44
CA HIS A 42 -1.42 -12.38 25.59
C HIS A 42 -0.01 -12.72 25.11
N HIS A 43 0.99 -11.95 25.52
CA HIS A 43 2.35 -12.13 25.05
C HIS A 43 3.36 -11.72 26.12
N LEU A 44 4.53 -12.36 26.06
CA LEU A 44 5.70 -12.09 26.89
C LEU A 44 6.91 -11.95 25.98
N LEU A 45 7.67 -10.86 26.15
CA LEU A 45 8.98 -10.69 25.51
C LEU A 45 10.06 -11.15 26.48
N VAL A 46 10.96 -12.01 26.01
CA VAL A 46 12.15 -12.46 26.75
C VAL A 46 13.39 -12.29 25.88
N ARG A 47 14.55 -12.05 26.48
CA ARG A 47 15.83 -12.02 25.76
C ARG A 47 16.44 -13.40 25.63
N ALA A 48 16.15 -14.29 26.57
CA ALA A 48 16.68 -15.64 26.62
C ALA A 48 15.71 -16.63 27.26
N SER A 49 15.95 -17.92 27.04
CA SER A 49 15.14 -19.03 27.55
C SER A 49 15.01 -19.06 29.07
N ASN A 50 16.03 -18.59 29.79
CA ASN A 50 16.04 -18.51 31.26
C ASN A 50 15.24 -17.33 31.85
N GLU A 51 14.77 -16.39 31.02
CA GLU A 51 13.96 -15.25 31.47
C GLU A 51 12.45 -15.54 31.45
N ILE A 52 12.04 -16.75 31.03
CA ILE A 52 10.63 -17.13 31.00
C ILE A 52 10.10 -17.26 32.42
N ASP A 53 9.11 -16.42 32.76
CA ASP A 53 8.36 -16.51 34.00
C ASP A 53 7.24 -17.57 33.88
N PRO A 54 7.32 -18.69 34.62
CA PRO A 54 6.30 -19.74 34.59
C PRO A 54 4.90 -19.23 34.98
N THR A 55 4.82 -18.25 35.88
CA THR A 55 3.55 -17.70 36.34
C THR A 55 2.86 -16.87 35.26
N ALA A 56 3.64 -16.13 34.47
CA ALA A 56 3.15 -15.42 33.29
C ALA A 56 2.58 -16.39 32.26
N ILE A 57 3.29 -17.49 31.95
CA ILE A 57 2.82 -18.53 31.02
C ILE A 57 1.52 -19.19 31.52
N ALA A 58 1.45 -19.51 32.81
CA ALA A 58 0.26 -20.12 33.42
C ALA A 58 -0.98 -19.21 33.36
N SER A 59 -0.80 -17.89 33.24
CA SER A 59 -1.89 -16.93 33.08
C SER A 59 -2.48 -16.89 31.67
N PHE A 60 -1.79 -17.42 30.66
CA PHE A 60 -2.25 -17.34 29.28
C PHE A 60 -3.47 -18.25 29.08
N PRO A 61 -4.50 -17.81 28.33
CA PRO A 61 -5.64 -18.66 28.00
C PRO A 61 -5.27 -19.77 26.99
N GLY A 62 -6.07 -20.84 26.95
CA GLY A 62 -5.94 -21.92 25.97
C GLY A 62 -4.92 -22.99 26.33
N GLU A 63 -4.58 -23.85 25.37
CA GLU A 63 -3.73 -25.04 25.59
C GLU A 63 -2.39 -24.98 24.83
N ARG A 64 -2.21 -23.95 23.98
CA ARG A 64 -1.06 -23.81 23.10
C ARG A 64 -0.46 -22.41 23.16
N LEU A 65 0.82 -22.33 22.86
CA LEU A 65 1.62 -21.11 22.76
C LEU A 65 2.27 -21.04 21.38
N VAL A 66 2.58 -19.83 20.95
CA VAL A 66 3.39 -19.54 19.77
C VAL A 66 4.64 -18.78 20.20
N VAL A 67 5.79 -19.43 20.04
CA VAL A 67 7.10 -18.80 20.25
C VAL A 67 7.57 -18.22 18.92
N LYS A 68 7.99 -16.96 18.92
CA LYS A 68 8.52 -16.28 17.72
C LYS A 68 9.87 -15.65 18.02
N VAL A 69 10.79 -15.71 17.06
CA VAL A 69 12.04 -14.94 17.10
C VAL A 69 11.77 -13.47 16.79
N VAL A 70 12.39 -12.58 17.55
CA VAL A 70 12.33 -11.13 17.34
C VAL A 70 13.66 -10.68 16.76
N THR A 71 13.63 -10.21 15.51
CA THR A 71 14.82 -9.69 14.82
C THR A 71 14.56 -8.28 14.34
N PRO A 72 15.58 -7.40 14.27
CA PRO A 72 15.39 -6.02 13.82
C PRO A 72 14.98 -5.85 12.35
N ARG A 73 15.19 -6.87 11.49
CA ARG A 73 15.15 -6.71 10.02
C ARG A 73 14.45 -7.81 9.23
N THR A 74 13.57 -8.62 9.83
CA THR A 74 12.98 -9.75 9.10
C THR A 74 11.47 -9.65 8.97
N LEU A 75 11.03 -9.30 7.76
CA LEU A 75 9.78 -9.78 7.16
C LEU A 75 10.02 -11.24 6.73
N HIS A 76 9.06 -12.15 6.94
CA HIS A 76 9.12 -13.60 6.65
C HIS A 76 9.73 -14.54 7.73
N LYS A 77 9.46 -14.30 9.02
CA LYS A 77 9.90 -15.15 10.15
C LYS A 77 9.52 -16.63 10.01
N THR A 78 8.35 -16.93 9.46
CA THR A 78 7.86 -18.30 9.29
C THR A 78 8.75 -19.13 8.36
N GLU A 79 9.23 -18.53 7.26
CA GLU A 79 10.03 -19.21 6.24
C GLU A 79 11.41 -19.66 6.76
N ILE A 80 11.98 -18.88 7.68
CA ILE A 80 13.25 -19.24 8.35
C ILE A 80 13.05 -20.18 9.55
N GLY A 81 11.81 -20.60 9.83
CA GLY A 81 11.42 -21.38 11.00
C GLY A 81 11.57 -20.61 12.32
N GLY A 82 11.37 -19.29 12.26
CA GLY A 82 11.36 -18.37 13.39
C GLY A 82 10.04 -18.36 14.17
N VAL A 83 9.14 -19.32 13.93
CA VAL A 83 7.85 -19.49 14.61
C VAL A 83 7.68 -20.95 14.99
N MET A 84 7.35 -21.23 16.26
CA MET A 84 7.09 -22.57 16.78
C MET A 84 5.80 -22.58 17.59
N THR A 85 4.96 -23.61 17.40
CA THR A 85 3.78 -23.83 18.25
C THR A 85 4.10 -24.92 19.27
N VAL A 86 3.87 -24.65 20.56
CA VAL A 86 4.10 -25.60 21.66
C VAL A 86 2.89 -25.69 22.59
N SER A 87 2.87 -26.68 23.49
CA SER A 87 1.88 -26.74 24.58
C SER A 87 2.01 -25.54 25.51
N ARG A 88 0.92 -25.17 26.19
CA ARG A 88 0.92 -24.17 27.26
C ARG A 88 1.52 -24.77 28.55
N ASP A 89 2.81 -25.03 28.48
CA ASP A 89 3.66 -25.54 29.56
C ASP A 89 4.92 -24.67 29.63
N PRO A 90 5.26 -24.09 30.79
CA PRO A 90 6.48 -23.30 30.96
C PRO A 90 7.74 -24.01 30.46
N ASP A 91 7.89 -25.31 30.73
CA ASP A 91 9.07 -26.07 30.32
C ASP A 91 9.14 -26.24 28.80
N ALA A 92 7.98 -26.44 28.15
CA ALA A 92 7.89 -26.47 26.69
C ALA A 92 8.24 -25.10 26.05
N ALA A 93 7.83 -24.00 26.68
CA ALA A 93 8.20 -22.65 26.24
C ALA A 93 9.72 -22.39 26.37
N VAL A 94 10.32 -22.80 27.50
CA VAL A 94 11.78 -22.71 27.73
C VAL A 94 12.54 -23.51 26.69
N ALA A 95 12.12 -24.75 26.44
CA ALA A 95 12.74 -25.61 25.45
C ALA A 95 12.68 -25.02 24.02
N ALA A 96 11.53 -24.44 23.65
CA ALA A 96 11.36 -23.81 22.34
C ALA A 96 12.23 -22.55 22.16
N VAL A 97 12.31 -21.69 23.18
CA VAL A 97 13.22 -20.52 23.11
C VAL A 97 14.67 -20.97 23.05
N ALA A 98 15.07 -21.98 23.83
CA ALA A 98 16.43 -22.52 23.80
C ALA A 98 16.78 -23.16 22.44
N GLU A 99 15.80 -23.74 21.75
CA GLU A 99 15.96 -24.22 20.38
C GLU A 99 16.18 -23.07 19.40
N MET A 100 15.38 -22.00 19.50
CA MET A 100 15.55 -20.81 18.66
C MET A 100 16.90 -20.12 18.91
N GLU A 101 17.37 -20.05 20.15
CA GLU A 101 18.72 -19.54 20.50
C GLU A 101 19.80 -20.29 19.74
N ARG A 102 19.75 -21.63 19.72
CA ARG A 102 20.71 -22.46 18.97
C ARG A 102 20.59 -22.23 17.46
N ARG A 103 19.36 -22.16 16.94
CA ARG A 103 19.08 -22.01 15.50
C ARG A 103 19.53 -20.65 14.96
N PHE A 104 19.33 -19.59 15.73
CA PHE A 104 19.57 -18.21 15.31
C PHE A 104 20.85 -17.60 15.90
N VAL A 105 21.77 -18.41 16.46
CA VAL A 105 23.01 -17.97 17.11
C VAL A 105 23.91 -17.06 16.26
N ARG A 106 23.82 -17.16 14.91
CA ARG A 106 24.59 -16.35 13.96
C ARG A 106 23.84 -15.13 13.43
N GLN A 107 22.63 -14.86 13.92
CA GLN A 107 21.79 -13.76 13.49
C GLN A 107 21.65 -12.72 14.59
N ALA A 108 21.42 -11.47 14.20
CA ALA A 108 21.10 -10.42 15.16
C ALA A 108 19.67 -10.61 15.68
N VAL A 109 19.54 -11.27 16.83
CA VAL A 109 18.27 -11.49 17.54
C VAL A 109 18.16 -10.47 18.67
N THR A 110 17.01 -9.79 18.75
CA THR A 110 16.69 -8.85 19.83
C THR A 110 16.05 -9.56 21.03
N GLY A 111 15.40 -10.70 20.78
CA GLY A 111 14.77 -11.55 21.79
C GLY A 111 13.77 -12.52 21.17
N TYR A 112 12.83 -12.98 21.97
CA TYR A 112 11.79 -13.94 21.60
C TYR A 112 10.46 -13.53 22.23
N THR A 113 9.37 -13.70 21.49
CA THR A 113 8.03 -13.56 22.06
C THR A 113 7.40 -14.91 22.29
N VAL A 114 6.83 -15.10 23.47
CA VAL A 114 5.93 -16.22 23.78
C VAL A 114 4.53 -15.66 23.76
N ASN A 115 3.67 -16.17 22.87
CA ASN A 115 2.35 -15.63 22.61
C ASN A 115 1.28 -16.69 22.87
N GLN A 116 0.10 -16.28 23.32
CA GLN A 116 -1.09 -17.11 23.32
C GLN A 116 -1.40 -17.57 21.89
N TYR A 117 -1.68 -18.86 21.72
CA TYR A 117 -2.23 -19.36 20.46
C TYR A 117 -3.71 -18.95 20.33
N ILE A 118 -4.07 -18.26 19.24
CA ILE A 118 -5.45 -17.91 18.93
C ILE A 118 -6.07 -18.99 18.04
N SER A 119 -7.01 -19.75 18.62
CA SER A 119 -7.77 -20.75 17.90
C SER A 119 -8.66 -20.11 16.85
N HIS A 120 -8.61 -20.69 15.65
CA HIS A 120 -9.41 -20.29 14.50
C HIS A 120 -9.74 -21.51 13.66
N ASP A 121 -10.80 -21.41 12.88
CA ASP A 121 -11.17 -22.42 11.90
C ASP A 121 -10.21 -22.37 10.70
N GLN A 122 -10.04 -23.49 9.99
CA GLN A 122 -9.26 -23.54 8.75
C GLN A 122 -10.10 -23.18 7.51
N SER A 123 -11.31 -22.64 7.71
CA SER A 123 -12.17 -22.18 6.62
C SER A 123 -11.64 -20.89 5.99
N LEU A 124 -11.86 -20.78 4.67
CA LEU A 124 -11.50 -19.60 3.90
C LEU A 124 -12.08 -18.33 4.55
N GLY A 125 -11.22 -17.36 4.87
CA GLY A 125 -11.61 -16.10 5.49
C GLY A 125 -11.58 -16.09 7.02
N SER A 126 -11.15 -17.18 7.66
CA SER A 126 -10.80 -17.17 9.09
C SER A 126 -9.57 -16.31 9.40
N GLN A 127 -8.79 -15.99 8.38
CA GLN A 127 -7.62 -15.12 8.42
C GLN A 127 -7.75 -14.04 7.34
N VAL A 128 -7.47 -12.81 7.74
CA VAL A 128 -7.57 -11.62 6.89
C VAL A 128 -6.25 -10.87 6.96
N LEU A 129 -5.79 -10.34 5.83
CA LEU A 129 -4.73 -9.35 5.80
C LEU A 129 -5.39 -7.97 5.82
N LEU A 130 -4.98 -7.14 6.77
CA LEU A 130 -5.37 -5.74 6.81
C LEU A 130 -4.12 -4.88 6.97
N ALA A 131 -3.87 -4.00 6.00
CA ALA A 131 -2.73 -3.12 5.99
C ALA A 131 -3.14 -1.69 5.67
N VAL A 132 -2.34 -0.73 6.10
CA VAL A 132 -2.33 0.63 5.56
C VAL A 132 -0.90 1.03 5.27
N ARG A 133 -0.68 1.58 4.08
CA ARG A 133 0.64 2.00 3.62
C ARG A 133 0.56 3.37 2.96
N TRP A 134 1.55 4.21 3.23
CA TRP A 134 1.74 5.46 2.51
C TRP A 134 2.33 5.23 1.11
N THR A 135 1.76 5.92 0.12
CA THR A 135 2.33 6.08 -1.22
C THR A 135 2.39 7.56 -1.57
N ASP A 136 3.41 7.97 -2.33
CA ASP A 136 3.56 9.38 -2.72
C ASP A 136 2.47 9.80 -3.73
N GLU A 137 1.92 8.84 -4.47
CA GLU A 137 0.91 9.08 -5.50
C GLU A 137 -0.50 9.21 -4.94
N PHE A 138 -0.86 8.38 -3.96
CA PHE A 138 -2.24 8.25 -3.47
C PHE A 138 -2.41 8.62 -1.99
N GLY A 139 -1.30 8.91 -1.29
CA GLY A 139 -1.29 9.07 0.15
C GLY A 139 -1.51 7.72 0.85
N PRO A 140 -2.27 7.67 1.96
CA PRO A 140 -2.49 6.42 2.66
C PRO A 140 -3.47 5.54 1.87
N VAL A 141 -3.10 4.27 1.70
CA VAL A 141 -3.93 3.24 1.05
C VAL A 141 -4.14 2.10 2.04
N VAL A 142 -5.39 1.85 2.41
CA VAL A 142 -5.80 0.70 3.20
C VAL A 142 -6.05 -0.47 2.26
N THR A 143 -5.45 -1.61 2.57
CA THR A 143 -5.56 -2.86 1.83
C THR A 143 -6.22 -3.92 2.71
N LEU A 144 -7.29 -4.53 2.19
CA LEU A 144 -7.97 -5.66 2.80
C LEU A 144 -7.93 -6.85 1.84
N ALA A 145 -7.37 -7.97 2.29
CA ALA A 145 -7.26 -9.20 1.51
C ALA A 145 -7.48 -10.42 2.42
N LEU A 146 -7.57 -11.62 1.83
CA LEU A 146 -7.50 -12.85 2.62
C LEU A 146 -6.07 -13.04 3.13
N GLY A 147 -5.93 -13.57 4.35
CA GLY A 147 -4.66 -13.78 5.02
C GLY A 147 -4.30 -15.27 5.15
N GLY A 148 -3.07 -15.55 5.56
CA GLY A 148 -2.57 -16.92 5.75
C GLY A 148 -2.33 -17.67 4.43
N ALA A 149 -2.28 -19.02 4.50
CA ALA A 149 -2.05 -19.89 3.33
C ALA A 149 -3.10 -19.72 2.21
N ASP A 150 -4.29 -19.23 2.57
CA ASP A 150 -5.38 -18.94 1.63
C ASP A 150 -5.07 -17.79 0.67
N ALA A 151 -4.22 -16.84 1.10
CA ALA A 151 -3.80 -15.70 0.29
C ALA A 151 -2.99 -16.16 -0.94
N GLU A 152 -2.09 -17.12 -0.75
CA GLU A 152 -1.23 -17.67 -1.79
C GLU A 152 -2.03 -18.53 -2.78
N PHE A 153 -2.99 -19.31 -2.28
CA PHE A 153 -3.90 -20.06 -3.14
C PHE A 153 -4.72 -19.14 -4.06
N LEU A 154 -5.27 -18.05 -3.54
CA LEU A 154 -6.12 -17.15 -4.34
C LEU A 154 -5.34 -16.19 -5.23
N ALA A 155 -4.14 -15.75 -4.83
CA ALA A 155 -3.26 -14.96 -5.68
C ALA A 155 -2.94 -15.68 -7.00
N ASN A 156 -2.87 -17.01 -6.97
CA ASN A 156 -2.59 -17.85 -8.14
C ASN A 156 -3.83 -18.18 -9.01
N HIS A 157 -5.05 -17.97 -8.51
CA HIS A 157 -6.29 -18.45 -9.16
C HIS A 157 -7.33 -17.37 -9.44
N LEU A 158 -7.17 -16.16 -8.91
CA LEU A 158 -8.07 -15.04 -9.17
C LEU A 158 -7.48 -14.09 -10.22
N ALA A 159 -8.37 -13.45 -10.99
CA ALA A 159 -7.97 -12.32 -11.83
C ALA A 159 -7.33 -11.23 -10.96
N VAL A 160 -6.26 -10.61 -11.48
CA VAL A 160 -5.51 -9.54 -10.79
C VAL A 160 -6.48 -8.49 -10.23
N GLY A 161 -6.36 -8.19 -8.93
CA GLY A 161 -7.21 -7.23 -8.23
C GLY A 161 -8.55 -7.77 -7.71
N SER A 162 -8.93 -9.02 -8.00
CA SER A 162 -10.22 -9.59 -7.51
C SER A 162 -10.15 -10.13 -6.07
N GLY A 163 -8.95 -10.39 -5.56
CA GLY A 163 -8.70 -10.91 -4.20
C GLY A 163 -8.44 -9.84 -3.14
N THR A 164 -8.52 -8.56 -3.50
CA THR A 164 -8.05 -7.45 -2.66
C THR A 164 -8.96 -6.24 -2.79
N VAL A 165 -9.21 -5.56 -1.68
CA VAL A 165 -9.91 -4.28 -1.62
C VAL A 165 -8.90 -3.20 -1.28
N PHE A 166 -8.90 -2.11 -2.05
CA PHE A 166 -8.12 -0.91 -1.77
C PHE A 166 -9.07 0.22 -1.39
N LEU A 167 -8.76 0.94 -0.32
CA LEU A 167 -9.52 2.07 0.17
C LEU A 167 -8.58 3.24 0.45
N SER A 168 -8.95 4.43 0.00
CA SER A 168 -8.28 5.68 0.39
C SER A 168 -9.07 6.35 1.52
N PRO A 169 -8.46 6.64 2.69
CA PRO A 169 -9.09 7.42 3.77
C PRO A 169 -9.58 8.81 3.32
N ALA A 170 -8.97 9.39 2.28
CA ALA A 170 -9.37 10.70 1.75
C ALA A 170 -10.66 10.65 0.91
N VAL A 171 -11.01 9.48 0.38
CA VAL A 171 -12.17 9.29 -0.52
C VAL A 171 -13.31 8.56 0.18
N HIS A 172 -12.98 7.59 1.02
CA HIS A 172 -13.95 6.77 1.71
C HIS A 172 -14.20 7.39 3.09
N ALA A 173 -15.30 8.14 3.19
CA ALA A 173 -15.77 8.68 4.45
C ALA A 173 -16.22 7.55 5.40
N HIS A 174 -16.28 7.86 6.70
CA HIS A 174 -16.84 6.96 7.72
C HIS A 174 -18.25 6.49 7.35
N ASP A 175 -19.05 7.37 6.74
CA ASP A 175 -20.40 7.09 6.30
C ASP A 175 -20.40 6.32 4.97
N GLY A 176 -20.92 5.08 5.00
CA GLY A 176 -21.10 4.24 3.81
C GLY A 176 -20.00 3.19 3.56
N LEU A 177 -18.94 3.14 4.39
CA LEU A 177 -17.89 2.12 4.24
C LEU A 177 -18.44 0.70 4.23
N ALA A 178 -19.39 0.38 5.11
CA ALA A 178 -20.01 -0.94 5.16
C ALA A 178 -20.70 -1.29 3.83
N ALA A 179 -21.36 -0.33 3.17
CA ALA A 179 -21.99 -0.53 1.88
C ALA A 179 -20.92 -0.85 0.80
N VAL A 180 -19.86 -0.05 0.73
CA VAL A 180 -18.73 -0.25 -0.19
C VAL A 180 -18.10 -1.64 0.00
N LEU A 181 -17.87 -2.04 1.26
CA LEU A 181 -17.32 -3.34 1.59
C LEU A 181 -18.28 -4.48 1.21
N SER A 182 -19.57 -4.32 1.44
CA SER A 182 -20.58 -5.36 1.17
C SER A 182 -20.70 -5.74 -0.30
N GLU A 183 -20.35 -4.84 -1.21
CA GLU A 183 -20.35 -5.07 -2.67
C GLU A 183 -19.14 -5.88 -3.14
N LYS A 184 -18.09 -6.02 -2.31
CA LYS A 184 -16.86 -6.72 -2.71
C LYS A 184 -17.01 -8.23 -2.52
N VAL A 185 -16.80 -9.00 -3.58
CA VAL A 185 -16.87 -10.47 -3.58
C VAL A 185 -15.97 -11.08 -2.50
N ILE A 186 -14.79 -10.51 -2.28
CA ILE A 186 -13.84 -10.99 -1.28
C ILE A 186 -14.39 -10.81 0.15
N VAL A 187 -15.04 -9.69 0.43
CA VAL A 187 -15.69 -9.42 1.72
C VAL A 187 -16.90 -10.33 1.92
N GLN A 188 -17.73 -10.52 0.89
CA GLN A 188 -18.84 -11.48 0.95
C GLN A 188 -18.33 -12.90 1.22
N THR A 189 -17.19 -13.26 0.64
CA THR A 189 -16.53 -14.56 0.86
C THR A 189 -16.08 -14.71 2.30
N MET A 190 -15.38 -13.70 2.85
CA MET A 190 -14.97 -13.64 4.25
C MET A 190 -16.17 -13.83 5.18
N ILE A 191 -17.22 -13.02 5.02
CA ILE A 191 -18.41 -13.05 5.89
C ILE A 191 -19.19 -14.36 5.79
N ARG A 192 -19.29 -14.96 4.59
CA ARG A 192 -20.06 -16.21 4.38
C ARG A 192 -19.34 -17.45 4.89
N ARG A 193 -18.00 -17.49 4.76
CA ARG A 193 -17.20 -18.69 5.01
C ARG A 193 -16.51 -18.69 6.36
N ALA A 194 -16.10 -17.54 6.89
CA ALA A 194 -15.49 -17.46 8.21
C ALA A 194 -16.52 -17.86 9.29
N ARG A 195 -16.30 -19.02 9.91
CA ARG A 195 -17.09 -19.51 11.04
C ARG A 195 -16.16 -19.88 12.18
N VAL A 196 -16.41 -19.38 13.39
CA VAL A 196 -15.71 -19.87 14.59
C VAL A 196 -16.69 -20.06 15.73
N GLY A 197 -16.78 -21.28 16.25
CA GLY A 197 -17.65 -21.61 17.39
C GLY A 197 -19.14 -21.35 17.18
N GLY A 198 -19.60 -21.15 15.94
CA GLY A 198 -20.98 -20.75 15.61
C GLY A 198 -21.17 -19.25 15.35
N SER A 199 -20.18 -18.41 15.71
CA SER A 199 -20.15 -16.97 15.42
C SER A 199 -19.57 -16.70 14.03
N ARG A 200 -20.09 -15.66 13.35
CA ARG A 200 -19.62 -15.21 12.02
C ARG A 200 -18.97 -13.85 12.16
N LEU A 201 -17.90 -13.61 11.40
CA LEU A 201 -17.41 -12.26 11.17
C LEU A 201 -18.56 -11.43 10.59
N SER A 202 -19.01 -10.41 11.31
CA SER A 202 -20.01 -9.50 10.77
C SER A 202 -19.35 -8.46 9.87
N LEU A 203 -20.09 -7.96 8.89
CA LEU A 203 -19.66 -6.82 8.07
C LEU A 203 -19.31 -5.61 8.95
N LYS A 204 -20.04 -5.45 10.06
CA LYS A 204 -19.82 -4.38 11.03
C LYS A 204 -18.46 -4.51 11.69
N ASP A 205 -18.10 -5.69 12.22
CA ASP A 205 -16.81 -5.88 12.87
C ASP A 205 -15.64 -5.60 11.91
N LEU A 206 -15.78 -6.05 10.65
CA LEU A 206 -14.76 -5.78 9.63
C LEU A 206 -14.67 -4.29 9.30
N ALA A 207 -15.81 -3.61 9.12
CA ALA A 207 -15.84 -2.17 8.87
C ALA A 207 -15.24 -1.39 10.04
N ASP A 208 -15.55 -1.76 11.29
CA ASP A 208 -15.05 -1.09 12.49
C ASP A 208 -13.51 -1.18 12.57
N VAL A 209 -12.91 -2.33 12.23
CA VAL A 209 -11.43 -2.46 12.20
C VAL A 209 -10.83 -1.66 11.03
N VAL A 210 -11.46 -1.64 9.86
CA VAL A 210 -10.99 -0.83 8.71
C VAL A 210 -11.04 0.67 9.05
N LEU A 211 -12.08 1.13 9.74
CA LEU A 211 -12.18 2.53 10.19
C LEU A 211 -11.05 2.90 11.16
N LYS A 212 -10.68 2.00 12.07
CA LYS A 212 -9.53 2.20 12.97
C LYS A 212 -8.22 2.39 12.19
N PHE A 213 -8.03 1.67 11.08
CA PHE A 213 -6.88 1.87 10.19
C PHE A 213 -6.93 3.21 9.43
N MET A 214 -8.11 3.64 8.98
CA MET A 214 -8.29 4.94 8.33
C MET A 214 -8.02 6.11 9.29
N GLU A 215 -8.52 6.01 10.53
CA GLU A 215 -8.25 6.99 11.59
C GLU A 215 -6.77 7.05 11.93
N PHE A 216 -6.13 5.88 12.12
CA PHE A 216 -4.69 5.79 12.35
C PHE A 216 -3.89 6.45 11.22
N ALA A 217 -4.25 6.18 9.97
CA ALA A 217 -3.59 6.75 8.80
C ALA A 217 -3.67 8.28 8.78
N SER A 218 -4.84 8.82 9.10
CA SER A 218 -5.10 10.26 9.11
C SER A 218 -4.32 11.01 10.18
N ASN A 219 -3.98 10.33 11.29
CA ASN A 219 -3.31 10.92 12.45
C ASN A 219 -1.79 10.69 12.48
N HIS A 220 -1.29 9.64 11.82
CA HIS A 220 0.10 9.21 11.97
C HIS A 220 0.87 9.05 10.64
N MET A 221 0.22 9.13 9.47
CA MET A 221 0.91 8.95 8.20
C MET A 221 1.07 10.26 7.41
N PRO A 222 2.21 10.45 6.71
CA PRO A 222 3.38 9.56 6.67
C PRO A 222 4.41 9.85 7.76
N ARG A 223 4.24 10.96 8.49
CA ARG A 223 5.25 11.52 9.38
C ARG A 223 5.70 10.53 10.45
N ASP A 224 4.76 9.87 11.10
CA ASP A 224 5.05 8.97 12.21
C ASP A 224 5.22 7.52 11.76
N VAL A 225 4.42 7.07 10.80
CA VAL A 225 4.37 5.70 10.31
C VAL A 225 4.20 5.71 8.79
N LEU A 226 4.93 4.83 8.09
CA LEU A 226 4.79 4.61 6.65
C LEU A 226 3.94 3.37 6.33
N GLU A 227 3.88 2.42 7.26
CA GLU A 227 3.19 1.16 7.06
C GLU A 227 2.75 0.56 8.38
N LEU A 228 1.50 0.11 8.44
CA LEU A 228 0.95 -0.73 9.49
C LEU A 228 0.27 -1.91 8.81
N GLU A 229 0.77 -3.12 9.01
CA GLU A 229 0.21 -4.36 8.47
C GLU A 229 -0.10 -5.33 9.59
N VAL A 230 -1.30 -5.92 9.55
CA VAL A 230 -1.72 -7.03 10.38
C VAL A 230 -1.96 -8.24 9.47
N ASN A 231 -1.11 -9.25 9.62
CA ASN A 231 -1.12 -10.42 8.77
C ASN A 231 -0.66 -11.68 9.53
N PRO A 232 -1.57 -12.52 10.05
CA PRO A 232 -3.03 -12.45 9.88
C PRO A 232 -3.74 -11.68 11.01
N LEU A 233 -4.86 -11.06 10.64
CA LEU A 233 -5.98 -10.77 11.54
C LEU A 233 -6.85 -12.03 11.61
N VAL A 234 -6.77 -12.72 12.75
CA VAL A 234 -7.45 -13.99 13.00
C VAL A 234 -8.85 -13.71 13.51
N ILE A 235 -9.87 -14.28 12.87
CA ILE A 235 -11.24 -14.22 13.36
C ILE A 235 -11.41 -15.33 14.40
N SER A 236 -11.55 -14.95 15.67
CA SER A 236 -11.80 -15.88 16.78
C SER A 236 -13.28 -15.90 17.17
N ASP A 237 -13.66 -16.77 18.11
CA ASP A 237 -14.99 -16.80 18.73
C ASP A 237 -15.34 -15.49 19.47
N ARG A 238 -14.33 -14.71 19.86
CA ARG A 238 -14.45 -13.42 20.55
C ARG A 238 -14.28 -12.22 19.62
N GLY A 239 -14.18 -12.44 18.31
CA GLY A 239 -13.98 -11.39 17.31
C GLY A 239 -12.56 -11.37 16.73
N PRO A 240 -12.21 -10.33 15.96
CA PRO A 240 -10.94 -10.22 15.27
C PRO A 240 -9.77 -9.97 16.24
N VAL A 241 -8.70 -10.76 16.09
CA VAL A 241 -7.49 -10.69 16.91
C VAL A 241 -6.27 -10.64 15.99
N ALA A 242 -5.45 -9.60 16.12
CA ALA A 242 -4.22 -9.46 15.38
C ALA A 242 -3.13 -10.31 16.04
N VAL A 243 -2.69 -11.38 15.36
CA VAL A 243 -1.66 -12.29 15.90
C VAL A 243 -0.27 -11.99 15.40
N ASP A 244 -0.15 -11.14 14.38
CA ASP A 244 1.10 -10.60 13.87
C ASP A 244 0.91 -9.16 13.43
N VAL A 245 1.98 -8.38 13.51
CA VAL A 245 1.96 -6.96 13.17
C VAL A 245 3.32 -6.50 12.66
N LEU A 246 3.31 -5.68 11.62
CA LEU A 246 4.43 -4.92 11.13
C LEU A 246 4.10 -3.45 11.23
N VAL A 247 5.01 -2.66 11.81
CA VAL A 247 4.89 -1.20 11.81
C VAL A 247 6.22 -0.60 11.37
N ARG A 248 6.23 0.04 10.20
CA ARG A 248 7.40 0.78 9.68
C ARG A 248 7.24 2.26 9.97
N LEU A 249 8.25 2.85 10.59
CA LEU A 249 8.24 4.23 11.03
C LEU A 249 8.48 5.20 9.87
N GLY A 250 7.85 6.36 9.94
CA GLY A 250 8.20 7.51 9.14
C GLY A 250 9.48 8.17 9.63
N ASP A 251 10.10 8.95 8.76
CA ASP A 251 11.31 9.73 9.05
C ASP A 251 11.01 11.04 9.81
N GLY A 252 9.74 11.31 10.12
CA GLY A 252 9.30 12.54 10.79
C GLY A 252 9.08 13.72 9.85
N SER A 253 9.26 13.54 8.54
CA SER A 253 8.95 14.55 7.53
C SER A 253 7.47 14.54 7.16
N GLU A 254 6.94 15.72 6.86
CA GLU A 254 5.68 15.85 6.14
C GLU A 254 6.01 15.94 4.65
N PRO A 255 5.27 15.26 3.78
CA PRO A 255 5.52 15.29 2.35
C PRO A 255 5.25 16.71 1.87
N GLU A 256 6.21 17.27 1.15
CA GLU A 256 6.07 18.60 0.57
C GLU A 256 4.96 18.52 -0.49
N ARG A 257 3.76 19.00 -0.14
CA ARG A 257 2.70 19.19 -1.12
C ARG A 257 3.07 20.40 -1.96
N THR A 258 3.72 20.17 -3.09
CA THR A 258 3.90 21.22 -4.11
C THR A 258 2.53 21.79 -4.45
N GLU A 259 2.40 23.11 -4.38
CA GLU A 259 1.17 23.79 -4.73
C GLU A 259 0.78 23.39 -6.16
N ARG A 260 -0.46 22.91 -6.33
CA ARG A 260 -0.93 22.50 -7.65
C ARG A 260 -1.03 23.78 -8.49
N PRO A 261 -0.30 23.90 -9.61
CA PRO A 261 -0.30 25.12 -10.40
C PRO A 261 -1.58 25.20 -11.24
N LEU A 262 -2.71 25.47 -10.57
CA LEU A 262 -4.05 25.47 -11.18
C LEU A 262 -4.13 26.45 -12.34
N GLU A 263 -3.40 27.56 -12.26
CA GLU A 263 -3.27 28.55 -13.32
C GLU A 263 -2.60 27.98 -14.59
N LYS A 264 -1.78 26.92 -14.48
CA LYS A 264 -1.19 26.25 -15.64
C LYS A 264 -2.17 25.36 -16.39
N LEU A 265 -3.27 24.93 -15.76
CA LEU A 265 -4.30 24.13 -16.44
C LEU A 265 -4.91 24.86 -17.65
N LYS A 266 -4.84 26.20 -17.68
CA LYS A 266 -5.28 26.98 -18.85
C LYS A 266 -4.53 26.60 -20.13
N HIS A 267 -3.25 26.19 -20.04
CA HIS A 267 -2.45 25.81 -21.20
C HIS A 267 -2.93 24.48 -21.80
N LEU A 268 -3.48 23.59 -20.97
CA LEU A 268 -4.11 22.34 -21.40
C LEU A 268 -5.54 22.57 -21.93
N LEU A 269 -6.35 23.36 -21.22
CA LEU A 269 -7.78 23.51 -21.49
C LEU A 269 -8.11 24.58 -22.54
N ARG A 270 -7.27 25.62 -22.67
CA ARG A 270 -7.45 26.77 -23.57
C ARG A 270 -6.11 27.18 -24.19
N PRO A 271 -5.42 26.27 -24.92
CA PRO A 271 -4.12 26.57 -25.52
C PRO A 271 -4.24 27.69 -26.56
N ARG A 272 -3.21 28.55 -26.65
CA ARG A 272 -3.03 29.55 -27.72
C ARG A 272 -2.02 29.10 -28.76
N SER A 273 -1.34 27.98 -28.53
CA SER A 273 -0.51 27.28 -29.51
C SER A 273 -0.42 25.79 -29.22
N ILE A 274 -0.34 24.99 -30.29
CA ILE A 274 -0.30 23.53 -30.24
C ILE A 274 0.86 23.00 -31.07
N ALA A 275 1.67 22.10 -30.52
CA ALA A 275 2.61 21.28 -31.28
C ALA A 275 2.18 19.82 -31.28
N ILE A 276 2.28 19.13 -32.42
CA ILE A 276 1.96 17.71 -32.54
C ILE A 276 3.20 16.95 -33.00
N VAL A 277 3.64 16.00 -32.18
CA VAL A 277 4.77 15.11 -32.45
C VAL A 277 4.24 13.77 -32.94
N GLY A 278 4.89 13.19 -33.96
CA GLY A 278 4.51 11.89 -34.50
C GLY A 278 3.39 11.95 -35.52
N VAL A 279 3.35 12.98 -36.37
CA VAL A 279 2.40 13.08 -37.49
C VAL A 279 2.94 12.34 -38.72
N SER A 280 2.11 11.48 -39.33
CA SER A 280 2.40 10.84 -40.61
C SER A 280 1.68 11.52 -41.78
N GLU A 281 2.37 11.65 -42.92
CA GLU A 281 1.75 12.11 -44.17
C GLU A 281 0.76 11.09 -44.72
N SER A 282 1.09 9.80 -44.60
CA SER A 282 0.25 8.67 -45.02
C SER A 282 -0.92 8.37 -44.08
N GLY A 283 -1.06 9.12 -42.99
CA GLY A 283 -2.10 8.95 -41.99
C GLY A 283 -1.67 8.10 -40.79
N ASN A 284 -1.94 8.62 -39.60
CA ASN A 284 -1.83 7.95 -38.30
C ASN A 284 -2.65 8.75 -37.26
N LEU A 285 -2.61 8.35 -35.99
CA LEU A 285 -3.34 9.05 -34.94
C LEU A 285 -2.91 10.52 -34.79
N GLY A 286 -1.61 10.82 -34.90
CA GLY A 286 -1.11 12.19 -34.91
C GLY A 286 -1.67 13.03 -36.07
N ARG A 287 -1.81 12.44 -37.26
CA ARG A 287 -2.45 13.10 -38.41
C ARG A 287 -3.93 13.36 -38.16
N LEU A 288 -4.66 12.40 -37.60
CA LEU A 288 -6.07 12.59 -37.24
C LEU A 288 -6.24 13.74 -36.24
N ILE A 289 -5.35 13.84 -35.25
CA ILE A 289 -5.37 14.94 -34.26
C ILE A 289 -5.10 16.28 -34.96
N LEU A 290 -4.10 16.36 -35.83
CA LEU A 290 -3.79 17.56 -36.60
C LEU A 290 -5.00 18.02 -37.43
N ASP A 291 -5.61 17.09 -38.18
CA ASP A 291 -6.75 17.39 -39.03
C ASP A 291 -7.93 17.88 -38.17
N LYS A 292 -8.19 17.27 -37.01
CA LYS A 292 -9.25 17.72 -36.08
C LYS A 292 -8.98 19.09 -35.47
N VAL A 293 -7.75 19.39 -35.10
CA VAL A 293 -7.36 20.72 -34.59
C VAL A 293 -7.65 21.79 -35.66
N ALA A 294 -7.32 21.50 -36.92
CA ALA A 294 -7.59 22.41 -38.04
C ALA A 294 -9.10 22.54 -38.34
N ASP A 295 -9.83 21.43 -38.41
CA ASP A 295 -11.26 21.37 -38.75
C ASP A 295 -12.13 22.11 -37.73
N GLU A 296 -11.78 22.04 -36.44
CA GLU A 296 -12.46 22.75 -35.35
C GLU A 296 -12.06 24.24 -35.26
N GLY A 297 -11.23 24.73 -36.19
CA GLY A 297 -10.92 26.15 -36.35
C GLY A 297 -9.78 26.67 -35.47
N PHE A 298 -8.88 25.81 -34.99
CA PHE A 298 -7.69 26.29 -34.28
C PHE A 298 -6.73 27.02 -35.24
N PRO A 299 -6.08 28.12 -34.85
CA PRO A 299 -5.24 28.90 -35.76
C PRO A 299 -4.05 28.09 -36.30
N LEU A 300 -3.97 27.94 -37.63
CA LEU A 300 -2.91 27.17 -38.29
C LEU A 300 -1.51 27.79 -38.13
N ASP A 301 -1.43 29.10 -37.94
CA ASP A 301 -0.19 29.85 -37.66
C ASP A 301 0.29 29.68 -36.21
N ARG A 302 -0.57 29.14 -35.35
CA ARG A 302 -0.28 28.73 -33.97
C ARG A 302 -0.25 27.21 -33.79
N THR A 303 -0.25 26.48 -34.91
CA THR A 303 -0.13 25.02 -34.93
C THR A 303 1.22 24.64 -35.50
N TYR A 304 1.87 23.64 -34.92
CA TYR A 304 3.19 23.17 -35.33
C TYR A 304 3.22 21.64 -35.38
N VAL A 305 4.01 21.10 -36.31
CA VAL A 305 4.29 19.66 -36.38
C VAL A 305 5.77 19.42 -36.13
N VAL A 306 6.11 18.42 -35.33
CA VAL A 306 7.49 17.96 -35.19
C VAL A 306 7.67 16.70 -36.02
N LYS A 307 8.38 16.84 -37.15
CA LYS A 307 8.68 15.79 -38.11
C LYS A 307 9.92 16.17 -38.96
N PRO A 308 11.02 15.40 -38.89
CA PRO A 308 12.16 15.58 -39.77
C PRO A 308 11.80 15.33 -41.25
N GLY A 309 12.42 16.08 -42.15
CA GLY A 309 12.41 15.81 -43.59
C GLY A 309 11.18 16.32 -44.37
N THR A 310 10.26 17.03 -43.70
CA THR A 310 9.06 17.61 -44.32
C THR A 310 8.97 19.08 -43.92
N GLU A 311 8.60 19.98 -44.83
CA GLU A 311 8.43 21.41 -44.52
C GLU A 311 7.04 21.77 -44.00
N ARG A 312 5.99 21.12 -44.54
CA ARG A 312 4.60 21.35 -44.14
C ARG A 312 3.76 20.08 -44.24
N ILE A 313 2.79 19.92 -43.35
CA ILE A 313 1.73 18.90 -43.42
C ILE A 313 0.39 19.59 -43.22
N ALA A 314 -0.58 19.34 -44.09
CA ALA A 314 -1.93 19.95 -44.02
C ALA A 314 -1.90 21.47 -43.88
N GLY A 315 -0.94 22.15 -44.52
CA GLY A 315 -0.77 23.60 -44.42
C GLY A 315 -0.11 24.08 -43.13
N VAL A 316 0.29 23.19 -42.21
CA VAL A 316 0.94 23.50 -40.93
C VAL A 316 2.48 23.34 -41.04
N PRO A 317 3.29 24.27 -40.52
CA PRO A 317 4.75 24.18 -40.57
C PRO A 317 5.29 23.01 -39.76
N CYS A 318 6.31 22.34 -40.32
CA CYS A 318 7.01 21.22 -39.71
C CYS A 318 8.42 21.63 -39.25
N TYR A 319 8.81 21.13 -38.09
CA TYR A 319 10.13 21.34 -37.48
C TYR A 319 10.84 19.99 -37.29
N PRO A 320 12.18 19.91 -37.47
CA PRO A 320 12.87 18.62 -37.43
C PRO A 320 12.91 18.01 -36.02
N SER A 321 12.96 18.84 -34.99
CA SER A 321 13.02 18.41 -33.60
C SER A 321 12.18 19.31 -32.69
N ILE A 322 11.92 18.86 -31.47
CA ILE A 322 11.19 19.65 -30.46
C ILE A 322 11.95 20.94 -30.15
N ARG A 323 13.29 20.87 -30.08
CA ARG A 323 14.17 22.02 -29.79
C ARG A 323 14.05 23.15 -30.82
N GLU A 324 13.72 22.81 -32.05
CA GLU A 324 13.63 23.76 -33.16
C GLU A 324 12.26 24.44 -33.27
N LEU A 325 11.29 24.10 -32.41
CA LEU A 325 10.02 24.81 -32.33
C LEU A 325 10.26 26.32 -32.09
N PRO A 326 9.49 27.20 -32.74
CA PRO A 326 9.75 28.64 -32.74
C PRO A 326 9.43 29.30 -31.39
N GLU A 327 8.61 28.65 -30.58
CA GLU A 327 8.20 29.12 -29.25
C GLU A 327 8.04 27.94 -28.28
N ARG A 328 7.86 28.25 -27.00
CA ARG A 328 7.31 27.32 -26.01
C ARG A 328 5.80 27.27 -26.23
N VAL A 329 5.28 26.11 -26.62
CA VAL A 329 3.84 25.96 -26.90
C VAL A 329 3.03 25.81 -25.63
N ASP A 330 1.77 26.26 -25.65
CA ASP A 330 0.85 26.03 -24.54
C ASP A 330 0.56 24.52 -24.39
N LEU A 331 0.32 23.81 -25.51
CA LEU A 331 0.04 22.38 -25.50
C LEU A 331 0.88 21.62 -26.51
N MET A 332 1.51 20.52 -26.09
CA MET A 332 2.17 19.57 -26.96
C MET A 332 1.50 18.21 -26.90
N VAL A 333 1.19 17.63 -28.06
CA VAL A 333 0.58 16.30 -28.19
C VAL A 333 1.64 15.33 -28.70
N LEU A 334 1.98 14.34 -27.87
CA LEU A 334 2.92 13.29 -28.22
C LEU A 334 2.16 12.06 -28.76
N SER A 335 2.05 11.95 -30.08
CA SER A 335 1.48 10.79 -30.76
C SER A 335 2.57 9.87 -31.31
N VAL A 336 3.38 9.32 -30.39
CA VAL A 336 4.54 8.47 -30.68
C VAL A 336 4.34 7.05 -30.13
N PRO A 337 5.11 6.03 -30.57
CA PRO A 337 5.06 4.72 -29.95
C PRO A 337 5.35 4.78 -28.44
N ALA A 338 4.73 3.92 -27.63
CA ALA A 338 4.91 3.92 -26.16
C ALA A 338 6.39 3.90 -25.72
N ARG A 339 7.23 3.13 -26.40
CA ARG A 339 8.69 3.04 -26.14
C ARG A 339 9.45 4.36 -26.32
N SER A 340 8.90 5.29 -27.11
CA SER A 340 9.51 6.58 -27.44
C SER A 340 9.00 7.73 -26.57
N VAL A 341 7.99 7.49 -25.73
CA VAL A 341 7.43 8.52 -24.84
C VAL A 341 8.48 9.08 -23.86
N PRO A 342 9.27 8.25 -23.12
CA PRO A 342 10.20 8.79 -22.13
C PRO A 342 11.23 9.75 -22.75
N GLU A 343 11.76 9.40 -23.93
CA GLU A 343 12.70 10.23 -24.67
C GLU A 343 12.07 11.55 -25.13
N ALA A 344 10.86 11.52 -25.70
CA ALA A 344 10.16 12.73 -26.14
C ALA A 344 9.79 13.65 -24.98
N VAL A 345 9.36 13.09 -23.83
CA VAL A 345 9.09 13.86 -22.61
C VAL A 345 10.37 14.49 -22.08
N ALA A 346 11.46 13.73 -21.99
CA ALA A 346 12.76 14.24 -21.54
C ALA A 346 13.27 15.36 -22.46
N GLU A 347 13.17 15.20 -23.78
CA GLU A 347 13.53 16.24 -24.74
C GLU A 347 12.68 17.50 -24.53
N THR A 348 11.36 17.36 -24.35
CA THR A 348 10.47 18.50 -24.10
C THR A 348 10.86 19.28 -22.85
N ILE A 349 11.18 18.56 -21.76
CA ILE A 349 11.60 19.16 -20.49
C ILE A 349 12.93 19.89 -20.66
N VAL A 350 13.95 19.24 -21.23
CA VAL A 350 15.29 19.81 -21.41
C VAL A 350 15.27 21.00 -22.38
N ALA A 351 14.44 20.95 -23.41
CA ALA A 351 14.29 22.05 -24.37
C ALA A 351 13.40 23.19 -23.85
N GLU A 352 12.66 22.96 -22.76
CA GLU A 352 11.64 23.86 -22.21
C GLU A 352 10.59 24.31 -23.24
N LYS A 353 10.12 23.40 -24.11
CA LYS A 353 9.29 23.74 -25.28
C LYS A 353 7.78 23.56 -25.13
N ALA A 354 7.29 23.12 -23.98
CA ALA A 354 5.85 23.02 -23.73
C ALA A 354 5.48 23.38 -22.29
N GLU A 355 4.32 24.01 -22.12
CA GLU A 355 3.68 24.20 -20.80
C GLU A 355 2.88 22.97 -20.36
N SER A 356 2.26 22.26 -21.31
CA SER A 356 1.43 21.08 -21.05
C SER A 356 1.66 19.99 -22.10
N LEU A 357 1.52 18.74 -21.67
CA LEU A 357 1.69 17.56 -22.51
C LEU A 357 0.44 16.68 -22.48
N ILE A 358 -0.03 16.28 -23.66
CA ILE A 358 -0.95 15.14 -23.82
C ILE A 358 -0.17 14.01 -24.47
N VAL A 359 -0.08 12.87 -23.80
CA VAL A 359 0.59 11.68 -24.33
C VAL A 359 -0.45 10.73 -24.89
N VAL A 360 -0.36 10.43 -26.18
CA VAL A 360 -1.25 9.51 -26.89
C VAL A 360 -0.40 8.38 -27.50
N PRO A 361 0.08 7.44 -26.67
CA PRO A 361 1.05 6.46 -27.11
C PRO A 361 0.40 5.42 -28.02
N GLY A 362 1.01 5.20 -29.19
CA GLY A 362 0.63 4.10 -30.08
C GLY A 362 1.12 2.74 -29.57
N GLY A 363 0.28 1.70 -29.69
CA GLY A 363 0.69 0.32 -29.43
C GLY A 363 0.54 -0.18 -27.98
N MET A 364 -0.20 0.54 -27.12
CA MET A 364 -0.60 0.04 -25.79
C MET A 364 -1.86 -0.83 -25.85
N GLY A 365 -1.97 -1.70 -26.85
CA GLY A 365 -3.00 -2.73 -26.83
C GLY A 365 -2.56 -3.83 -25.88
N GLU A 366 -3.35 -4.09 -24.83
CA GLU A 366 -3.31 -5.38 -24.13
C GLU A 366 -3.41 -6.48 -25.20
N ARG A 367 -2.42 -7.37 -25.24
CA ARG A 367 -2.51 -8.62 -25.98
C ARG A 367 -2.98 -9.72 -25.05
#